data_AF-A0A968ZPF3-F1
#
_entry.id   AF-A0A968ZPF3-F1
#
_cell.length_a   1.000
_cell.length_b   1.000
_cell.length_c   1.000
_cell.angle_alpha   90.00
_cell.angle_beta   90.00
_cell.angle_gamma   90.00
#
_symmetry.space_group_name_H-M   'P 1'
#
loop_
_entity.id
_entity.type
_entity.pdbx_description
1 polymer ?
#
loop_
_entity_poly.entity_id
_entity_poly.type
_entity_poly.pdbx_seq_one_letter_code
_entity_poly.pdbx_strand_id
1 'polypeptide(L)'
;MNQKLLEKYLEYARTEESFAVLFVKKHLAQAKGHWVDIVDYRRYEMSSDNLHFRFVVGGLYKRKIKPQYPSKSVHTIDGKFDEHEYYLMVRAITWETAHKDIAQQKEKNIPPRKLKITGISYDKNRGKKDFFREDAPLEIKALANNLNDRTNPLWDRALQYANKPEFVYEIKKVYIN
;
A
#
# COMPACT_ATOMS: atom_id res chain seq x y z
N MET A 1 22.67 14.23 -15.29
CA MET A 1 21.68 13.55 -14.41
C MET A 1 22.25 12.20 -13.95
N ASN A 2 22.08 11.78 -12.70
CA ASN A 2 22.58 10.46 -12.25
C ASN A 2 21.60 9.35 -12.67
N GLN A 3 21.64 8.98 -13.95
CA GLN A 3 20.75 7.98 -14.56
C GLN A 3 20.76 6.65 -13.80
N LYS A 4 21.94 6.22 -13.35
CA LYS A 4 22.13 5.00 -12.57
C LYS A 4 21.38 5.00 -11.24
N LEU A 5 21.29 6.16 -10.58
CA LEU A 5 20.50 6.30 -9.35
C LEU A 5 19.01 6.16 -9.63
N LEU A 6 18.53 6.78 -10.72
CA LEU A 6 17.13 6.72 -11.10
C LEU A 6 16.70 5.29 -11.44
N GLU A 7 17.50 4.56 -12.20
CA GLU A 7 17.25 3.15 -12.56
C GLU A 7 17.12 2.28 -11.31
N LYS A 8 18.07 2.38 -10.37
CA LYS A 8 18.01 1.68 -9.08
C LYS A 8 16.76 2.00 -8.28
N TYR A 9 16.40 3.28 -8.23
CA TYR A 9 15.19 3.71 -7.54
C TYR A 9 13.92 3.15 -8.19
N LEU A 10 13.84 3.13 -9.53
CA LEU A 10 12.69 2.61 -10.25
C LEU A 10 12.53 1.09 -10.08
N GLU A 11 13.64 0.35 -10.03
CA GLU A 11 13.64 -1.07 -9.69
C GLU A 11 13.13 -1.28 -8.25
N TYR A 12 13.69 -0.55 -7.29
CA TYR A 12 13.24 -0.58 -5.89
C TYR A 12 11.76 -0.23 -5.75
N ALA A 13 11.27 0.82 -6.43
CA ALA A 13 9.90 1.32 -6.30
C ALA A 13 8.82 0.33 -6.79
N ARG A 14 9.22 -0.76 -7.45
CA ARG A 14 8.34 -1.87 -7.86
C ARG A 14 8.34 -3.04 -6.88
N THR A 15 9.18 -3.01 -5.85
CA THR A 15 9.30 -4.09 -4.87
C THR A 15 8.23 -4.01 -3.79
N GLU A 16 7.91 -5.14 -3.18
CA GLU A 16 7.01 -5.21 -2.04
C GLU A 16 7.53 -4.45 -0.81
N GLU A 17 8.84 -4.39 -0.63
CA GLU A 17 9.47 -3.59 0.43
C GLU A 17 9.11 -2.11 0.27
N SER A 18 9.16 -1.57 -0.96
CA SER A 18 8.77 -0.18 -1.21
C SER A 18 7.30 0.08 -0.90
N PHE A 19 6.42 -0.89 -1.17
CA PHE A 19 5.00 -0.83 -0.80
C PHE A 19 4.82 -0.91 0.72
N ALA A 20 5.62 -1.71 1.43
CA ALA A 20 5.62 -1.76 2.89
C ALA A 20 6.06 -0.41 3.50
N VAL A 21 7.08 0.25 2.94
CA VAL A 21 7.48 1.62 3.34
C VAL A 21 6.34 2.62 3.15
N LEU A 22 5.66 2.57 1.98
CA LEU A 22 4.53 3.45 1.69
C LEU A 22 3.36 3.19 2.65
N PHE A 23 3.04 1.91 2.91
CA PHE A 23 2.02 1.48 3.86
C PHE A 23 2.30 2.03 5.26
N VAL A 24 3.53 1.88 5.77
CA VAL A 24 3.93 2.45 7.07
C VAL A 24 3.74 3.96 7.08
N LYS A 25 4.21 4.68 6.06
CA LYS A 25 4.05 6.15 6.00
C LYS A 25 2.60 6.61 5.96
N LYS A 26 1.72 5.85 5.28
CA LYS A 26 0.29 6.16 5.17
C LYS A 26 -0.44 5.99 6.50
N HIS A 27 -0.03 5.00 7.30
CA HIS A 27 -0.79 4.56 8.47
C HIS A 27 -0.12 4.83 9.82
N LEU A 28 1.11 5.35 9.82
CA LEU A 28 1.88 5.64 11.02
C LEU A 28 2.30 7.12 11.03
N ALA A 29 1.51 7.97 11.66
CA ALA A 29 1.83 9.40 11.78
C ALA A 29 3.20 9.64 12.44
N GLN A 30 3.59 8.77 13.38
CA GLN A 30 4.87 8.78 14.08
C GLN A 30 6.08 8.55 13.14
N ALA A 31 5.87 8.02 11.93
CA ALA A 31 6.93 7.87 10.92
C ALA A 31 7.38 9.23 10.34
N LYS A 32 6.62 10.31 10.57
CA LYS A 32 7.04 11.66 10.17
C LYS A 32 8.36 12.02 10.86
N GLY A 33 9.30 12.58 10.09
CA GLY A 33 10.64 12.90 10.59
C GLY A 33 11.57 11.69 10.81
N HIS A 34 11.16 10.49 10.38
CA HIS A 34 11.97 9.27 10.44
C HIS A 34 12.19 8.69 9.04
N TRP A 35 13.24 7.86 8.92
CA TRP A 35 13.41 6.89 7.86
C TRP A 35 12.79 5.57 8.31
N VAL A 36 12.12 4.88 7.38
CA VAL A 36 11.49 3.58 7.62
C VAL A 36 12.43 2.53 7.07
N ASP A 37 12.85 1.61 7.94
CA ASP A 37 13.67 0.45 7.61
C ASP A 37 12.79 -0.79 7.77
N ILE A 38 12.53 -1.50 6.68
CA ILE A 38 11.67 -2.68 6.70
C ILE A 38 12.52 -3.91 7.02
N VAL A 39 12.03 -4.74 7.94
CA VAL A 39 12.72 -5.97 8.39
C VAL A 39 11.99 -7.22 7.90
N ASP A 40 10.66 -7.22 8.02
CA ASP A 40 9.84 -8.35 7.61
C ASP A 40 8.43 -7.85 7.25
N TYR A 41 7.76 -8.51 6.32
CA TYR A 41 6.42 -8.14 5.88
C TYR A 41 5.72 -9.32 5.23
N ARG A 42 4.39 -9.28 5.26
CA ARG A 42 3.58 -10.22 4.50
C ARG A 42 2.31 -9.56 4.00
N ARG A 43 2.04 -9.72 2.70
CA ARG A 43 0.82 -9.27 2.06
C ARG A 43 -0.33 -10.27 2.17
N TYR A 44 -1.54 -9.79 1.90
CA TYR A 44 -2.65 -10.66 1.56
C TYR A 44 -2.53 -11.06 0.08
N GLU A 45 -2.25 -12.34 -0.17
CA GLU A 45 -1.99 -12.89 -1.50
C GLU A 45 -3.21 -12.79 -2.42
N MET A 46 -4.41 -12.82 -1.85
CA MET A 46 -5.69 -12.69 -2.56
C MET A 46 -6.11 -11.24 -2.85
N SER A 47 -5.33 -10.25 -2.40
CA SER A 47 -5.60 -8.84 -2.65
C SER A 47 -4.87 -8.36 -3.91
N SER A 48 -5.60 -7.70 -4.80
CA SER A 48 -5.01 -6.98 -5.94
C SER A 48 -4.36 -5.64 -5.53
N ASP A 49 -4.72 -5.08 -4.37
CA ASP A 49 -4.06 -3.89 -3.81
C ASP A 49 -2.74 -4.29 -3.13
N ASN A 50 -1.64 -3.67 -3.59
CA ASN A 50 -0.28 -3.87 -3.08
C ASN A 50 -0.05 -3.31 -1.66
N LEU A 51 -0.98 -2.51 -1.13
CA LEU A 51 -0.92 -1.94 0.23
C LEU A 51 -1.71 -2.77 1.26
N HIS A 52 -2.29 -3.90 0.88
CA HIS A 52 -2.94 -4.80 1.83
C HIS A 52 -1.93 -5.77 2.46
N PHE A 53 -1.44 -5.41 3.65
CA PHE A 53 -0.49 -6.20 4.44
C PHE A 53 -1.17 -6.93 5.61
N ARG A 54 -0.87 -8.23 5.76
CA ARG A 54 -1.11 -9.00 6.99
C ARG A 54 -0.28 -8.43 8.14
N PHE A 55 0.99 -8.13 7.86
CA PHE A 55 1.84 -7.39 8.79
C PHE A 55 2.99 -6.69 8.06
N VAL A 56 3.52 -5.66 8.71
CA VAL A 56 4.79 -5.02 8.40
C VAL A 56 5.55 -4.80 9.70
N VAL A 57 6.80 -5.25 9.75
CA VAL A 57 7.73 -5.13 10.87
C VAL A 57 8.95 -4.34 10.40
N GLY A 58 9.41 -3.41 11.22
CA GLY A 58 10.55 -2.58 10.85
C GLY A 58 11.05 -1.69 11.98
N GLY A 59 11.84 -0.71 11.60
CA GLY A 59 12.40 0.31 12.48
C GLY A 59 12.18 1.71 11.94
N LEU A 60 11.97 2.67 12.85
CA LEU A 60 12.00 4.10 12.57
C LEU A 60 13.35 4.65 13.05
N TYR A 61 14.17 5.10 12.11
CA TYR A 61 15.41 5.83 12.39
C TYR A 61 15.16 7.33 12.31
N LYS A 62 15.57 8.09 13.31
CA LYS A 62 15.48 9.56 13.23
C LYS A 62 16.37 10.04 12.09
N ARG A 63 15.85 10.94 11.25
CA ARG A 63 16.63 11.49 10.12
C ARG A 63 17.80 12.31 10.65
N LYS A 64 19.02 11.97 10.25
CA LYS A 64 20.25 12.72 10.56
C LYS A 64 20.84 13.36 9.32
N ILE A 65 20.71 12.70 8.17
CA ILE A 65 21.13 13.23 6.88
C ILE A 65 19.91 13.82 6.17
N LYS A 66 20.08 15.02 5.60
CA LYS A 66 19.07 15.64 4.75
C LYS A 66 19.43 15.41 3.28
N PRO A 67 18.47 15.02 2.43
CA PRO A 67 18.71 14.92 1.01
C PRO A 67 19.00 16.32 0.43
N GLN A 68 19.92 16.37 -0.53
CA GLN A 68 20.27 17.59 -1.25
C GLN A 68 19.63 17.51 -2.64
N TYR A 69 18.63 18.34 -2.90
CA TYR A 69 17.92 18.33 -4.17
C TYR A 69 18.53 19.34 -5.15
N PRO A 70 18.58 19.01 -6.45
CA PRO A 70 18.93 19.99 -7.46
C PRO A 70 17.91 21.13 -7.47
N SER A 71 18.32 22.31 -7.89
CA SER A 71 17.38 23.42 -8.10
C SER A 71 16.42 23.10 -9.26
N LYS A 72 15.20 23.63 -9.20
CA LYS A 72 14.19 23.45 -10.27
C LYS A 72 14.64 24.00 -11.62
N SER A 73 15.50 25.04 -11.63
CA SER A 73 16.02 25.62 -12.87
C SER A 73 16.86 24.64 -13.69
N VAL A 74 17.52 23.66 -13.06
CA VAL A 74 18.25 22.59 -13.75
C VAL A 74 17.31 21.69 -14.58
N HIS A 75 16.01 21.66 -14.24
CA HIS A 75 14.98 20.90 -14.95
C HIS A 75 14.03 21.84 -15.71
N THR A 76 14.47 23.06 -16.03
CA THR A 76 13.72 24.02 -16.84
C THR A 76 14.43 24.18 -18.17
N ILE A 77 13.84 23.69 -19.24
CA ILE A 77 14.36 23.79 -20.60
C ILE A 77 13.44 24.73 -21.37
N ASP A 78 13.99 25.79 -21.97
CA ASP A 78 13.24 26.81 -22.72
C ASP A 78 12.05 27.40 -21.95
N GLY A 79 12.23 27.64 -20.64
CA GLY A 79 11.20 28.19 -19.76
C GLY A 79 10.13 27.18 -19.33
N LYS A 80 10.18 25.93 -19.79
CA LYS A 80 9.26 24.86 -19.38
C LYS A 80 9.92 23.95 -18.34
N PHE A 81 9.32 23.89 -17.16
CA PHE A 81 9.77 23.01 -16.07
C PHE A 81 9.29 21.57 -16.31
N ASP A 82 10.23 20.62 -16.38
CA ASP A 82 9.93 19.19 -16.36
C ASP A 82 9.67 18.75 -14.92
N GLU A 83 8.40 18.84 -14.53
CA GLU A 83 7.94 18.47 -13.20
C GLU A 83 8.07 16.96 -12.93
N HIS A 84 7.86 16.13 -13.95
CA HIS A 84 7.88 14.69 -13.82
C HIS A 84 9.29 14.18 -13.52
N GLU A 85 10.25 14.59 -14.34
CA GLU A 85 11.65 14.20 -14.20
C GLU A 85 12.23 14.72 -12.87
N TYR A 86 11.92 15.97 -12.52
CA TYR A 86 12.35 16.58 -11.26
C TYR A 86 11.87 15.78 -10.04
N TYR A 87 10.58 15.44 -9.95
CA TYR A 87 10.08 14.71 -8.78
C TYR A 87 10.55 13.26 -8.73
N LEU A 88 10.78 12.61 -9.88
CA LEU A 88 11.42 11.31 -9.91
C LEU A 88 12.83 11.37 -9.34
N MET A 89 13.62 12.38 -9.73
CA MET A 89 14.95 12.62 -9.18
C MET A 89 14.92 12.88 -7.67
N VAL A 90 14.00 13.74 -7.20
CA VAL A 90 13.81 14.01 -5.77
C VAL A 90 13.51 12.73 -4.98
N ARG A 91 12.67 11.85 -5.51
CA ARG A 91 12.36 10.55 -4.87
C ARG A 91 13.57 9.64 -4.82
N ALA A 92 14.34 9.54 -5.91
CA ALA A 92 15.54 8.73 -5.97
C ALA A 92 16.62 9.23 -5.00
N ILE A 93 16.86 10.54 -4.93
CA ILE A 93 17.79 11.16 -3.96
C ILE A 93 17.31 10.92 -2.53
N THR A 94 16.02 11.05 -2.27
CA THR A 94 15.44 10.79 -0.94
C THR A 94 15.65 9.34 -0.52
N TRP A 95 15.41 8.41 -1.44
CA TRP A 95 15.59 6.97 -1.22
C TRP A 95 17.06 6.64 -0.91
N GLU A 96 18.01 7.12 -1.72
CA GLU A 96 19.44 6.88 -1.50
C GLU A 96 19.91 7.50 -0.19
N THR A 97 19.48 8.72 0.11
CA THR A 97 19.81 9.39 1.38
C THR A 97 19.30 8.61 2.57
N ALA A 98 18.07 8.10 2.52
CA ALA A 98 17.47 7.30 3.58
C ALA A 98 18.27 6.00 3.82
N HIS A 99 18.62 5.28 2.76
CA HIS A 99 19.39 4.03 2.85
C HIS A 99 20.77 4.29 3.43
N LYS A 100 21.45 5.34 2.98
CA LYS A 100 22.77 5.74 3.49
C LYS A 100 22.71 6.12 4.97
N ASP A 101 21.73 6.92 5.38
CA ASP A 101 21.57 7.33 6.78
C ASP A 101 21.25 6.15 7.69
N ILE A 102 20.33 5.26 7.28
CA ILE A 102 20.02 4.04 8.02
C ILE A 102 21.27 3.15 8.16
N ALA A 103 22.02 2.93 7.08
CA ALA A 103 23.24 2.12 7.11
C ALA A 103 24.27 2.68 8.10
N GLN A 104 24.54 4.00 8.04
CA GLN A 104 25.45 4.66 8.99
C GLN A 104 24.97 4.59 10.44
N GLN A 105 23.66 4.61 10.69
CA GLN A 105 23.11 4.46 12.02
C GLN A 105 23.24 3.02 12.54
N LYS A 106 23.03 2.01 11.66
CA LYS A 106 23.25 0.60 11.97
C LYS A 106 24.73 0.30 12.29
N GLU A 107 25.66 0.82 11.49
CA GLU A 107 27.11 0.70 11.73
C GLU A 107 27.52 1.27 13.10
N LYS A 108 26.84 2.34 13.54
CA LYS A 108 27.05 2.98 14.85
C LYS A 108 26.25 2.31 15.98
N ASN A 109 25.59 1.18 15.72
CA ASN A 109 24.74 0.45 16.67
C ASN A 109 23.63 1.31 17.29
N ILE A 110 23.12 2.29 16.54
CA ILE A 110 22.03 3.16 17.02
C ILE A 110 20.73 2.39 16.85
N PRO A 111 19.99 2.08 17.93
CA PRO A 111 18.77 1.30 17.81
C PRO A 111 17.65 2.13 17.15
N PRO A 112 16.86 1.54 16.24
CA PRO A 112 15.64 2.16 15.77
C PRO A 112 14.53 2.06 16.82
N ARG A 113 13.52 2.92 16.68
CA ARG A 113 12.22 2.66 17.32
C ARG A 113 11.53 1.55 16.54
N LYS A 114 11.30 0.41 17.17
CA LYS A 114 10.72 -0.77 16.51
C LYS A 114 9.26 -0.49 16.22
N LEU A 115 8.81 -0.92 15.04
CA LEU A 115 7.41 -0.82 14.64
C LEU A 115 6.89 -2.18 14.21
N LYS A 116 5.60 -2.41 14.47
CA LYS A 116 4.83 -3.51 13.90
C LYS A 116 3.40 -3.06 13.62
N ILE A 117 2.99 -3.11 12.37
CA ILE A 117 1.60 -2.91 11.96
C ILE A 117 1.03 -4.28 11.58
N THR A 118 -0.17 -4.60 12.03
CA THR A 118 -0.87 -5.83 11.68
C THR A 118 -2.21 -5.49 11.05
N GLY A 119 -2.53 -6.18 9.96
CA GLY A 119 -3.80 -6.09 9.27
C GLY A 119 -4.76 -7.21 9.67
N ILE A 120 -6.01 -7.05 9.26
CA ILE A 120 -7.04 -8.08 9.26
C ILE A 120 -7.70 -8.10 7.89
N SER A 121 -8.13 -9.29 7.47
CA SER A 121 -8.99 -9.47 6.29
C SER A 121 -10.19 -10.31 6.68
N TYR A 122 -11.37 -9.88 6.26
CA TYR A 122 -12.61 -10.63 6.46
C TYR A 122 -13.56 -10.39 5.29
N ASP A 123 -14.34 -11.40 4.95
CA ASP A 123 -15.45 -11.26 4.00
C ASP A 123 -16.60 -10.53 4.70
N LYS A 124 -16.96 -9.34 4.22
CA LYS A 124 -18.06 -8.54 4.80
C LYS A 124 -19.43 -9.15 4.57
N ASN A 125 -19.55 -10.07 3.60
CA ASN A 125 -20.77 -10.82 3.31
C ASN A 125 -20.81 -12.16 4.05
N ARG A 126 -19.77 -12.49 4.85
CA ARG A 126 -19.73 -13.72 5.64
C ARG A 126 -20.91 -13.76 6.61
N GLY A 127 -21.67 -14.85 6.56
CA GLY A 127 -22.83 -15.07 7.44
C GLY A 127 -24.15 -14.51 6.91
N LYS A 128 -24.15 -13.81 5.75
CA LYS A 128 -25.39 -13.51 5.04
C LYS A 128 -26.01 -14.82 4.53
N LYS A 129 -27.25 -15.08 4.95
CA LYS A 129 -27.99 -16.29 4.58
C LYS A 129 -28.67 -16.16 3.23
N ASP A 130 -29.00 -14.94 2.84
CA ASP A 130 -29.69 -14.66 1.59
C ASP A 130 -28.72 -14.76 0.41
N PHE A 131 -29.18 -15.37 -0.68
CA PHE A 131 -28.39 -15.48 -1.90
C PHE A 131 -28.17 -14.11 -2.57
N PHE A 132 -29.15 -13.21 -2.48
CA PHE A 132 -29.09 -11.86 -3.04
C PHE A 132 -28.91 -10.80 -1.94
N ARG A 133 -28.32 -9.67 -2.31
CA ARG A 133 -28.14 -8.49 -1.46
C ARG A 133 -29.49 -7.87 -1.07
N GLU A 134 -29.48 -7.12 0.02
CA GLU A 134 -30.68 -6.45 0.53
C GLU A 134 -31.24 -5.39 -0.42
N ASP A 135 -30.39 -4.76 -1.24
CA ASP A 135 -30.76 -3.75 -2.24
C ASP A 135 -31.26 -4.36 -3.56
N ALA A 136 -31.36 -5.68 -3.66
CA ALA A 136 -31.92 -6.34 -4.82
C ALA A 136 -33.43 -6.06 -4.97
N PRO A 137 -33.93 -5.85 -6.21
CA PRO A 137 -35.35 -5.80 -6.52
C PRO A 137 -36.10 -7.03 -5.98
N LEU A 138 -37.35 -6.84 -5.56
CA LEU A 138 -38.18 -7.93 -4.99
C LEU A 138 -38.34 -9.11 -5.96
N GLU A 139 -38.47 -8.83 -7.25
CA GLU A 139 -38.57 -9.84 -8.32
C GLU A 139 -37.31 -10.72 -8.42
N ILE A 140 -36.13 -10.12 -8.18
CA ILE A 140 -34.85 -10.84 -8.14
C ILE A 140 -34.74 -11.64 -6.84
N LYS A 141 -35.16 -11.07 -5.70
CA LYS A 141 -35.18 -11.79 -4.43
C LYS A 141 -36.09 -13.02 -4.48
N ALA A 142 -37.20 -12.96 -5.21
CA ALA A 142 -38.12 -14.09 -5.39
C ALA A 142 -37.45 -15.31 -6.06
N LEU A 143 -36.43 -15.09 -6.91
CA LEU A 143 -35.65 -16.19 -7.52
C LEU A 143 -34.92 -17.04 -6.49
N ALA A 144 -34.68 -16.52 -5.28
CA ALA A 144 -34.02 -17.28 -4.21
C ALA A 144 -34.87 -18.46 -3.70
N ASN A 145 -36.19 -18.48 -3.97
CA ASN A 145 -37.07 -19.58 -3.60
C ASN A 145 -36.73 -20.89 -4.32
N ASN A 146 -36.12 -20.82 -5.53
CA ASN A 146 -35.65 -22.00 -6.26
C ASN A 146 -34.41 -21.66 -7.11
N LEU A 147 -33.22 -21.75 -6.51
CA LEU A 147 -31.95 -21.43 -7.17
C LEU A 147 -31.56 -22.39 -8.32
N ASN A 148 -32.24 -23.54 -8.42
CA ASN A 148 -32.00 -24.53 -9.47
C ASN A 148 -32.75 -24.22 -10.76
N ASP A 149 -33.85 -23.46 -10.68
CA ASP A 149 -34.61 -23.04 -11.85
C ASP A 149 -33.98 -21.80 -12.47
N ARG A 150 -33.22 -22.01 -13.55
CA ARG A 150 -32.52 -20.96 -14.31
C ARG A 150 -33.27 -20.51 -15.56
N THR A 151 -34.55 -20.87 -15.70
CA THR A 151 -35.35 -20.55 -16.90
C THR A 151 -35.83 -19.09 -16.93
N ASN A 152 -35.88 -18.42 -15.77
CA ASN A 152 -36.35 -17.04 -15.67
C ASN A 152 -35.32 -16.05 -16.29
N PRO A 153 -35.72 -15.17 -17.23
CA PRO A 153 -34.82 -14.24 -17.91
C PRO A 153 -34.17 -13.20 -16.97
N LEU A 154 -34.71 -13.02 -15.77
CA LEU A 154 -34.11 -12.14 -14.76
C LEU A 154 -32.76 -12.64 -14.25
N TRP A 155 -32.41 -13.92 -14.46
CA TRP A 155 -31.13 -14.48 -14.00
C TRP A 155 -29.89 -13.75 -14.55
N ASP A 156 -29.98 -13.21 -15.76
CA ASP A 156 -28.90 -12.43 -16.39
C ASP A 156 -28.55 -11.18 -15.57
N ARG A 157 -29.54 -10.58 -14.90
CA ARG A 157 -29.37 -9.41 -14.03
C ARG A 157 -29.21 -9.81 -12.56
N ALA A 158 -29.82 -10.92 -12.14
CA ALA A 158 -29.85 -11.36 -10.75
C ALA A 158 -28.45 -11.63 -10.17
N LEU A 159 -27.53 -12.20 -10.96
CA LEU A 159 -26.17 -12.52 -10.49
C LEU A 159 -25.33 -11.28 -10.13
N GLN A 160 -25.73 -10.09 -10.56
CA GLN A 160 -25.12 -8.83 -10.15
C GLN A 160 -25.46 -8.47 -8.70
N TYR A 161 -26.62 -8.95 -8.22
CA TYR A 161 -27.08 -8.77 -6.85
C TYR A 161 -26.71 -9.93 -5.92
N ALA A 162 -26.02 -10.96 -6.40
CA ALA A 162 -25.62 -12.07 -5.54
C ALA A 162 -24.67 -11.60 -4.42
N ASN A 163 -24.86 -12.11 -3.20
CA ASN A 163 -23.94 -11.93 -2.08
C ASN A 163 -22.66 -12.74 -2.32
N LYS A 164 -21.80 -12.25 -3.22
CA LYS A 164 -20.48 -12.83 -3.48
C LYS A 164 -19.53 -12.47 -2.33
N PRO A 165 -18.49 -13.29 -2.05
CA PRO A 165 -17.47 -12.92 -1.07
C PRO A 165 -16.87 -11.56 -1.42
N GLU A 166 -16.86 -10.65 -0.45
CA GLU A 166 -16.26 -9.33 -0.61
C GLU A 166 -15.33 -9.05 0.56
N PHE A 167 -14.04 -9.21 0.30
CA PHE A 167 -13.00 -9.08 1.33
C PHE A 167 -12.67 -7.62 1.61
N VAL A 168 -12.76 -7.26 2.89
CA VAL A 168 -12.33 -5.97 3.44
C VAL A 168 -10.99 -6.17 4.13
N TYR A 169 -10.10 -5.17 4.02
CA TYR A 169 -8.75 -5.19 4.59
C TYR A 169 -8.55 -3.95 5.45
N GLU A 170 -8.20 -4.15 6.71
CA GLU A 170 -8.10 -3.05 7.68
C GLU A 170 -6.88 -3.21 8.58
N ILE A 171 -6.49 -2.11 9.24
CA ILE A 171 -5.48 -2.16 10.29
C ILE A 171 -6.12 -2.67 11.56
N LYS A 172 -5.57 -3.77 12.07
CA LYS A 172 -5.99 -4.36 13.34
C LYS A 172 -5.29 -3.72 14.52
N LYS A 173 -3.95 -3.62 14.47
CA LYS A 173 -3.12 -3.07 15.55
C LYS A 173 -1.84 -2.44 15.03
N VAL A 174 -1.38 -1.42 15.75
CA VAL A 174 -0.10 -0.74 15.55
C VAL A 174 0.67 -0.78 16.86
N TYR A 175 1.91 -1.24 16.80
CA TYR A 175 2.84 -1.27 17.93
C TYR A 175 4.09 -0.46 17.58
N ILE A 176 4.52 0.39 18.51
CA ILE A 176 5.74 1.18 18.40
C ILE A 176 6.46 1.12 19.75
N ASN A 177 7.75 0.80 19.73
CA ASN A 177 8.64 0.85 20.89
C ASN A 177 9.91 1.62 20.50
#